data_AF-A0A504YU57-F1
#
_entry.id   AF-A0A504YU57-F1
#
_cell.length_a   1.000
_cell.length_b   1.000
_cell.length_c   1.000
_cell.angle_alpha   90.00
_cell.angle_beta   90.00
_cell.angle_gamma   90.00
#
_symmetry.space_group_name_H-M   'P 1'
#
loop_
_entity.id
_entity.type
_entity.pdbx_description
1 polymer ?
#
loop_
_entity_poly.entity_id
_entity_poly.type
_entity_poly.pdbx_seq_one_letter_code
_entity_poly.pdbx_strand_id
1 'polypeptide(L)'
;MLVDEAGLPEFGSLTLHENASGWGPVDVPKEYKDMPYQPFAKDTRLGRVADWSGNIYQDMKSKGRYASQFVGSQYAYIHEEDDSNFQLVSSGRDPKNSGMRPRFRFPMRGRRGAPGGAYAYIGGSRGGYSQQGGNYQNRKLRNMSDRERMMQSQNRRWQQWGPGGQGQRRGGNQFGWRQPGAWGSANERRQPHHTVRDSSIQIKDDWVMQEEIDFTRLSKLALPSVKEPVDLVKCGEMEYYDKSYDRVTTRNERPLTRVNRVIHTVSTTDDPIIVRLAKQHAGRVYCTDAIAASIMCCTRSVNPWDLVVTRVEDVLFFDTRAKGEFDLVSVCETAAEPPNEEPTHINSAQRLALEATYINTNLSQQMLLMGGKKYAFPEPNPFVDEDDENDDDDDDEDEGDRSDAGDGIRGGKGKQSKKEELGSVGYRYRLFDLGNNITLVVRCEVNGVLPPASDSENVPPQFVCIRALNEFDSRYCGGVDWRSKLDTQVGAVLASEIKNNAFKLTRWTTCSILAGADQLKLGFVSRVNPKDSSRHVILVHNS
;
A
#
# COMPACT_ATOMS: atom_id res chain seq x y z
N MET A 1 39.79 -2.60 53.49
CA MET A 1 39.11 -2.61 52.19
C MET A 1 40.18 -2.37 51.14
N LEU A 2 40.66 -3.44 50.51
CA LEU A 2 41.53 -3.37 49.34
C LEU A 2 40.60 -3.17 48.14
N VAL A 3 40.86 -2.15 47.34
CA VAL A 3 40.07 -1.81 46.16
C VAL A 3 40.53 -2.72 45.03
N ASP A 4 39.59 -3.45 44.42
CA ASP A 4 39.80 -4.40 43.33
C ASP A 4 40.25 -3.62 42.08
N GLU A 5 41.49 -3.84 41.60
CA GLU A 5 42.06 -3.16 40.41
C GLU A 5 41.46 -3.63 39.08
N ALA A 6 40.53 -4.60 39.10
CA ALA A 6 39.94 -5.22 37.92
C ALA A 6 38.93 -4.33 37.14
N GLY A 7 38.76 -3.07 37.51
CA GLY A 7 37.75 -2.15 36.94
C GLY A 7 38.29 -0.86 36.32
N LEU A 8 39.61 -0.67 36.21
CA LEU A 8 40.17 0.51 35.55
C LEU A 8 40.23 0.32 34.03
N PRO A 9 39.92 1.35 33.22
CA PRO A 9 40.04 1.26 31.77
C PRO A 9 41.49 1.02 31.36
N GLU A 10 41.74 -0.09 30.67
CA GLU A 10 43.07 -0.47 30.19
C GLU A 10 43.36 0.23 28.86
N PHE A 11 44.46 1.00 28.81
CA PHE A 11 45.02 1.46 27.55
C PHE A 11 45.86 0.32 26.96
N GLY A 12 45.34 -0.34 25.92
CA GLY A 12 46.08 -1.38 25.21
C GLY A 12 47.43 -0.88 24.66
N SER A 13 48.37 -1.80 24.41
CA SER A 13 49.70 -1.42 23.90
C SER A 13 49.61 -0.84 22.49
N LEU A 14 50.12 0.38 22.30
CA LEU A 14 50.23 1.00 20.98
C LEU A 14 51.36 0.32 20.19
N THR A 15 51.06 -0.19 19.00
CA THR A 15 52.08 -0.78 18.11
C THR A 15 52.61 0.30 17.17
N LEU A 16 53.93 0.48 17.14
CA LEU A 16 54.63 1.42 16.26
C LEU A 16 55.59 0.67 15.35
N HIS A 17 55.69 1.10 14.09
CA HIS A 17 56.64 0.55 13.13
C HIS A 17 58.02 1.20 13.32
N GLU A 18 59.07 0.37 13.40
CA GLU A 18 60.45 0.85 13.49
C GLU A 18 61.10 0.89 12.11
N ASN A 19 61.60 2.07 11.70
CA ASN A 19 62.32 2.25 10.44
C ASN A 19 63.80 2.57 10.72
N ALA A 20 64.67 1.56 10.58
CA ALA A 20 66.11 1.71 10.86
C ALA A 20 66.87 2.55 9.80
N SER A 21 66.29 2.74 8.61
CA SER A 21 66.98 3.32 7.44
C SER A 21 66.58 4.76 7.12
N GLY A 22 65.59 5.32 7.83
CA GLY A 22 65.13 6.68 7.62
C GLY A 22 63.84 6.99 8.37
N TRP A 23 63.22 8.12 8.03
CA TRP A 23 61.90 8.51 8.55
C TRP A 23 60.83 8.30 7.49
N GLY A 24 59.75 7.60 7.85
CA GLY A 24 58.62 7.32 6.95
C GLY A 24 58.06 5.90 7.07
N PRO A 25 57.00 5.59 6.31
CA PRO A 25 56.36 4.27 6.30
C PRO A 25 57.31 3.19 5.79
N VAL A 26 57.30 2.03 6.45
CA VAL A 26 58.17 0.88 6.11
C VAL A 26 57.48 -0.09 5.16
N ASP A 27 56.18 -0.32 5.36
CA ASP A 27 55.37 -1.25 4.56
C ASP A 27 53.96 -0.68 4.36
N VAL A 28 53.24 -1.21 3.39
CA VAL A 28 51.82 -0.92 3.17
C VAL A 28 51.03 -1.46 4.38
N PRO A 29 50.04 -0.72 4.92
CA PRO A 29 49.21 -1.23 6.00
C PRO A 29 48.62 -2.62 5.65
N LYS A 30 48.68 -3.55 6.61
CA LYS A 30 48.25 -4.95 6.39
C LYS A 30 46.81 -5.05 5.85
N GLU A 31 45.95 -4.13 6.26
CA GLU A 31 44.55 -4.01 5.85
C GLU A 31 44.35 -3.86 4.33
N TYR A 32 45.34 -3.28 3.63
CA TYR A 32 45.23 -2.94 2.20
C TYR A 32 46.19 -3.76 1.32
N LYS A 33 46.98 -4.66 1.90
CA LYS A 33 48.01 -5.42 1.17
C LYS A 33 47.42 -6.37 0.12
N ASP A 34 46.28 -6.98 0.43
CA ASP A 34 45.65 -8.01 -0.41
C ASP A 34 44.51 -7.46 -1.28
N MET A 35 44.38 -6.13 -1.39
CA MET A 35 43.28 -5.47 -2.12
C MET A 35 43.83 -4.50 -3.19
N PRO A 36 43.42 -4.60 -4.47
CA PRO A 36 43.78 -3.61 -5.47
C PRO A 36 43.36 -2.19 -5.06
N TYR A 37 44.32 -1.27 -5.02
CA TYR A 37 44.02 0.09 -4.61
C TYR A 37 43.26 0.85 -5.70
N GLN A 38 42.09 1.43 -5.34
CA GLN A 38 41.39 2.40 -6.17
C GLN A 38 40.91 3.58 -5.31
N PRO A 39 41.26 4.83 -5.67
CA PRO A 39 40.82 6.00 -4.92
C PRO A 39 39.31 6.22 -5.06
N PHE A 40 38.66 6.62 -3.96
CA PHE A 40 37.24 6.93 -3.92
C PHE A 40 36.94 8.02 -2.89
N ALA A 41 35.75 8.61 -2.96
CA ALA A 41 35.27 9.60 -2.01
C ALA A 41 33.91 9.18 -1.46
N LYS A 42 33.76 9.20 -0.13
CA LYS A 42 32.53 8.74 0.57
C LYS A 42 31.35 9.71 0.41
N ASP A 43 31.61 10.93 -0.03
CA ASP A 43 30.63 11.99 -0.28
C ASP A 43 30.02 11.94 -1.69
N THR A 44 30.50 11.03 -2.55
CA THR A 44 29.96 10.89 -3.90
C THR A 44 28.54 10.33 -3.88
N ARG A 45 27.69 10.87 -4.75
CA ARG A 45 26.29 10.47 -4.85
C ARG A 45 26.19 9.02 -5.35
N LEU A 46 25.47 8.19 -4.61
CA LEU A 46 25.18 6.79 -4.97
C LEU A 46 23.83 6.65 -5.71
N GLY A 47 23.60 5.47 -6.31
CA GLY A 47 22.31 5.12 -6.93
C GLY A 47 22.22 5.29 -8.46
N ARG A 48 23.32 5.07 -9.20
CA ARG A 48 23.28 4.99 -10.66
C ARG A 48 22.79 3.61 -11.11
N VAL A 49 21.81 3.56 -12.00
CA VAL A 49 21.24 2.32 -12.55
C VAL A 49 22.06 1.87 -13.76
N ALA A 50 22.31 0.57 -13.88
CA ALA A 50 22.84 -0.06 -15.09
C ALA A 50 21.67 -0.44 -16.01
N ASP A 51 21.69 0.03 -17.26
CA ASP A 51 20.64 -0.22 -18.25
C ASP A 51 21.26 -0.71 -19.55
N TRP A 52 21.05 -1.99 -19.87
CA TRP A 52 21.51 -2.60 -21.12
C TRP A 52 20.64 -2.24 -22.33
N SER A 53 19.45 -1.64 -22.11
CA SER A 53 18.56 -1.17 -23.19
C SER A 53 18.82 0.27 -23.62
N GLY A 54 19.56 1.04 -22.80
CA GLY A 54 19.95 2.43 -23.08
C GLY A 54 18.82 3.46 -23.04
N ASN A 55 17.62 3.10 -22.57
CA ASN A 55 16.43 3.93 -22.63
C ASN A 55 16.29 4.90 -21.44
N ILE A 56 16.91 4.61 -20.29
CA ILE A 56 16.72 5.38 -19.05
C ILE A 56 17.41 6.76 -19.09
N TYR A 57 18.51 6.90 -19.84
CA TYR A 57 19.38 8.10 -19.78
C TYR A 57 19.40 8.92 -21.09
N GLN A 58 18.24 9.22 -21.67
CA GLN A 58 18.17 10.10 -22.85
C GLN A 58 18.56 11.57 -22.53
N ASP A 59 18.43 12.00 -21.27
CA ASP A 59 18.86 13.34 -20.85
C ASP A 59 20.31 13.31 -20.32
N MET A 60 21.23 13.88 -21.10
CA MET A 60 22.67 13.96 -20.80
C MET A 60 22.99 14.64 -19.45
N LYS A 61 22.05 15.43 -18.89
CA LYS A 61 22.21 16.11 -17.61
C LYS A 61 22.42 15.17 -16.42
N SER A 62 21.93 13.94 -16.52
CA SER A 62 21.99 12.96 -15.43
C SER A 62 23.34 12.21 -15.35
N LYS A 63 24.08 12.12 -16.46
CA LYS A 63 25.35 11.36 -16.53
C LYS A 63 26.48 12.00 -15.73
N GLY A 64 26.51 13.32 -15.60
CA GLY A 64 27.53 14.04 -14.83
C GLY A 64 27.35 13.99 -13.31
N ARG A 65 26.17 13.64 -12.81
CA ARG A 65 25.85 13.68 -11.36
C ARG A 65 26.47 12.55 -10.54
N TYR A 66 26.87 11.48 -11.21
CA TYR A 66 27.46 10.27 -10.60
C TYR A 66 28.91 10.08 -11.06
N ALA A 67 29.50 11.10 -11.68
CA ALA A 67 30.90 11.05 -12.08
C ALA A 67 31.77 11.26 -10.84
N SER A 68 32.61 10.27 -10.52
CA SER A 68 33.68 10.45 -9.54
C SER A 68 34.72 11.43 -10.09
N GLN A 69 35.27 12.28 -9.22
CA GLN A 69 36.43 13.13 -9.56
C GLN A 69 37.72 12.30 -9.64
N PHE A 70 37.73 11.10 -9.05
CA PHE A 70 38.85 10.17 -9.07
C PHE A 70 38.67 9.17 -10.22
N VAL A 71 39.71 8.99 -11.02
CA VAL A 71 39.71 8.08 -12.18
C VAL A 71 40.38 6.77 -11.78
N GLY A 72 39.70 5.64 -12.01
CA GLY A 72 40.26 4.31 -11.77
C GLY A 72 39.37 3.21 -12.36
N SER A 73 39.99 2.18 -12.94
CA SER A 73 39.31 1.04 -13.58
C SER A 73 39.83 -0.30 -13.08
N GLN A 74 40.40 -0.35 -11.88
CA GLN A 74 40.97 -1.60 -11.33
C GLN A 74 39.88 -2.65 -11.06
N TYR A 75 38.68 -2.18 -10.71
CA TYR A 75 37.48 -3.02 -10.52
C TYR A 75 36.51 -2.95 -11.70
N ALA A 76 37.02 -2.83 -12.94
CA ALA A 76 36.18 -2.80 -14.14
C ALA A 76 36.16 -4.15 -14.86
N TYR A 77 34.97 -4.61 -15.22
CA TYR A 77 34.79 -5.72 -16.15
C TYR A 77 34.57 -5.16 -17.56
N ILE A 78 35.38 -5.61 -18.52
CA ILE A 78 35.24 -5.28 -19.94
C ILE A 78 34.84 -6.57 -20.65
N HIS A 79 33.63 -6.59 -21.21
CA HIS A 79 33.17 -7.69 -22.05
C HIS A 79 33.71 -7.48 -23.47
N GLU A 80 34.60 -8.35 -23.94
CA GLU A 80 35.25 -8.21 -25.26
C GLU A 80 34.26 -8.34 -26.43
N GLU A 81 33.16 -9.06 -26.24
CA GLU A 81 32.13 -9.33 -27.25
C GLU A 81 30.76 -8.74 -26.86
N ASP A 82 30.70 -7.44 -26.53
CA ASP A 82 29.45 -6.71 -26.22
C ASP A 82 28.59 -6.42 -27.47
N ASP A 83 28.37 -7.46 -28.28
CA ASP A 83 27.63 -7.40 -29.54
C ASP A 83 26.38 -8.28 -29.46
N SER A 84 25.22 -7.73 -29.82
CA SER A 84 23.97 -8.48 -29.99
C SER A 84 23.95 -9.38 -31.26
N ASN A 85 25.12 -9.84 -31.69
CA ASN A 85 25.33 -10.58 -32.93
C ASN A 85 25.00 -12.07 -32.79
N PHE A 86 24.93 -12.59 -31.56
CA PHE A 86 24.52 -13.96 -31.29
C PHE A 86 23.01 -14.13 -31.36
N GLN A 87 22.55 -15.11 -32.14
CA GLN A 87 21.15 -15.52 -32.20
C GLN A 87 20.93 -16.77 -31.36
N LEU A 88 19.88 -16.77 -30.54
CA LEU A 88 19.48 -17.94 -29.76
C LEU A 88 18.89 -19.00 -30.70
N VAL A 89 19.48 -20.19 -30.73
CA VAL A 89 18.99 -21.31 -31.55
C VAL A 89 17.84 -22.00 -30.81
N SER A 90 16.61 -21.85 -31.31
CA SER A 90 15.45 -22.62 -30.85
C SER A 90 15.17 -23.81 -31.78
N SER A 91 14.94 -24.99 -31.21
CA SER A 91 14.51 -26.20 -31.92
C SER A 91 12.99 -26.29 -32.13
N GLY A 92 12.25 -25.24 -31.76
CA GLY A 92 10.80 -25.11 -31.96
C GLY A 92 10.44 -23.94 -32.87
N ARG A 93 9.40 -24.09 -33.69
CA ARG A 93 8.84 -22.97 -34.47
C ARG A 93 8.18 -21.98 -33.52
N ASP A 94 8.78 -20.81 -33.35
CA ASP A 94 8.13 -19.72 -32.62
C ASP A 94 6.87 -19.24 -33.35
N PRO A 95 5.73 -19.04 -32.65
CA PRO A 95 4.58 -18.39 -33.23
C PRO A 95 4.95 -16.96 -33.61
N LYS A 96 4.66 -16.58 -34.85
CA LYS A 96 4.85 -15.21 -35.36
C LYS A 96 4.13 -14.22 -34.44
N ASN A 97 4.89 -13.53 -33.60
CA ASN A 97 4.40 -12.39 -32.88
C ASN A 97 3.99 -11.32 -33.91
N SER A 98 2.71 -10.95 -33.92
CA SER A 98 2.16 -9.89 -34.75
C SER A 98 2.81 -8.58 -34.34
N GLY A 99 3.92 -8.23 -35.00
CA GLY A 99 4.69 -7.03 -34.72
C GLY A 99 3.82 -5.78 -34.76
N MET A 100 3.54 -5.25 -33.57
CA MET A 100 3.29 -3.83 -33.38
C MET A 100 4.51 -3.08 -33.91
N ARG A 101 4.42 -2.59 -35.15
CA ARG A 101 5.35 -1.59 -35.68
C ARG A 101 5.20 -0.31 -34.85
N PRO A 102 6.27 0.22 -34.23
CA PRO A 102 6.22 1.55 -33.65
C PRO A 102 6.08 2.56 -34.79
N ARG A 103 4.92 3.21 -34.92
CA ARG A 103 4.75 4.37 -35.79
C ARG A 103 5.51 5.55 -35.16
N PHE A 104 6.78 5.71 -35.53
CA PHE A 104 7.48 6.98 -35.37
C PHE A 104 6.76 8.05 -36.21
N ARG A 105 5.91 8.87 -35.57
CA ARG A 105 5.48 10.16 -36.14
C ARG A 105 6.48 11.22 -35.69
N PHE A 106 7.34 11.65 -36.62
CA PHE A 106 8.04 12.93 -36.51
C PHE A 106 7.02 14.08 -36.44
N PRO A 107 7.08 15.01 -35.47
CA PRO A 107 6.34 16.25 -35.56
C PRO A 107 7.12 17.21 -36.47
N MET A 108 6.81 17.19 -37.77
CA MET A 108 7.14 18.31 -38.65
C MET A 108 6.29 19.51 -38.25
N ARG A 109 6.91 20.48 -37.60
CA ARG A 109 6.35 21.80 -37.35
C ARG A 109 6.27 22.55 -38.68
N GLY A 110 5.06 22.66 -39.25
CA GLY A 110 4.81 23.40 -40.49
C GLY A 110 3.39 23.94 -40.56
N ARG A 111 3.22 25.17 -40.08
CA ARG A 111 2.25 26.22 -40.49
C ARG A 111 0.87 25.84 -41.09
N ARG A 112 -0.15 26.35 -40.38
CA ARG A 112 -1.38 27.04 -40.85
C ARG A 112 -2.41 26.26 -41.69
N GLY A 113 -3.65 26.25 -41.19
CA GLY A 113 -4.86 26.23 -42.02
C GLY A 113 -6.08 25.71 -41.29
N ALA A 114 -6.82 26.60 -40.62
CA ALA A 114 -8.15 26.32 -40.08
C ALA A 114 -9.19 26.09 -41.20
N PRO A 115 -10.32 25.41 -40.94
CA PRO A 115 -11.22 24.88 -41.95
C PRO A 115 -12.05 25.96 -42.62
N GLY A 116 -12.33 25.75 -43.92
CA GLY A 116 -13.05 26.66 -44.77
C GLY A 116 -14.49 26.96 -44.34
N GLY A 117 -14.83 28.24 -44.38
CA GLY A 117 -16.16 28.74 -44.69
C GLY A 117 -16.18 29.17 -46.15
N ALA A 118 -17.13 28.65 -46.92
CA ALA A 118 -17.32 28.93 -48.33
C ALA A 118 -18.28 30.11 -48.51
N TYR A 119 -17.82 31.21 -49.11
CA TYR A 119 -18.66 32.16 -49.86
C TYR A 119 -17.85 32.85 -50.96
N ALA A 120 -18.33 32.69 -52.20
CA ALA A 120 -18.38 33.63 -53.33
C ALA A 120 -17.11 34.41 -53.76
N TYR A 121 -16.63 34.16 -54.98
CA TYR A 121 -16.89 34.96 -56.21
C TYR A 121 -15.84 34.66 -57.32
N ILE A 122 -16.33 34.60 -58.57
CA ILE A 122 -15.71 35.00 -59.88
C ILE A 122 -14.23 34.62 -60.09
N GLY A 123 -13.81 33.88 -61.11
CA GLY A 123 -14.26 33.79 -62.50
C GLY A 123 -13.00 33.85 -63.40
N GLY A 124 -13.03 33.23 -64.58
CA GLY A 124 -12.10 33.58 -65.66
C GLY A 124 -11.07 32.52 -66.08
N SER A 125 -11.41 31.89 -67.20
CA SER A 125 -10.61 31.12 -68.16
C SER A 125 -9.23 31.64 -68.57
N ARG A 126 -8.45 30.70 -69.14
CA ARG A 126 -7.28 30.75 -70.08
C ARG A 126 -6.01 30.23 -69.41
N GLY A 127 -5.32 29.17 -69.87
CA GLY A 127 -5.22 28.57 -71.20
C GLY A 127 -3.85 28.93 -71.81
N GLY A 128 -2.97 27.93 -72.00
CA GLY A 128 -1.87 28.02 -72.98
C GLY A 128 -0.51 27.40 -72.61
N TYR A 129 -0.15 26.35 -73.36
CA TYR A 129 1.17 25.98 -73.93
C TYR A 129 2.39 25.79 -73.00
N SER A 130 3.00 24.60 -72.86
CA SER A 130 3.71 23.74 -73.84
C SER A 130 5.01 24.34 -74.41
N GLN A 131 6.15 23.75 -74.02
CA GLN A 131 7.17 23.13 -74.89
C GLN A 131 8.51 22.98 -74.11
N GLN A 132 9.02 21.75 -73.95
CA GLN A 132 10.04 21.10 -74.80
C GLN A 132 11.46 21.45 -74.28
N GLY A 133 12.42 20.55 -74.07
CA GLY A 133 12.58 19.12 -74.29
C GLY A 133 14.08 18.78 -74.29
N GLY A 134 14.45 17.54 -73.97
CA GLY A 134 15.80 16.97 -74.21
C GLY A 134 16.48 16.37 -72.96
N ASN A 135 16.17 15.11 -72.58
CA ASN A 135 16.84 13.84 -72.94
C ASN A 135 18.18 13.58 -72.24
N TYR A 136 18.23 12.56 -71.36
CA TYR A 136 19.13 11.40 -71.47
C TYR A 136 18.63 10.22 -70.59
N GLN A 137 18.19 9.20 -71.30
CA GLN A 137 18.29 7.75 -71.06
C GLN A 137 18.61 7.20 -69.65
N ASN A 138 17.64 6.43 -69.15
CA ASN A 138 17.79 5.01 -68.80
C ASN A 138 18.93 4.63 -67.82
N ARG A 139 18.64 4.67 -66.52
CA ARG A 139 19.25 3.73 -65.57
C ARG A 139 18.16 3.06 -64.75
N LYS A 140 17.81 1.85 -65.17
CA LYS A 140 16.90 0.94 -64.47
C LYS A 140 17.35 0.73 -63.03
N LEU A 141 16.36 0.74 -62.16
CA LEU A 141 16.39 0.38 -60.75
C LEU A 141 17.27 -0.86 -60.48
N ARG A 142 18.25 -0.72 -59.59
CA ARG A 142 18.54 -1.78 -58.62
C ARG A 142 17.86 -1.38 -57.31
N ASN A 143 16.91 -2.18 -56.86
CA ASN A 143 16.33 -2.07 -55.53
C ASN A 143 17.42 -2.40 -54.52
N MET A 144 18.06 -1.35 -53.98
CA MET A 144 19.00 -1.46 -52.88
C MET A 144 18.20 -1.76 -51.61
N SER A 145 18.53 -2.85 -50.92
CA SER A 145 17.83 -3.28 -49.69
C SER A 145 18.03 -2.24 -48.58
N ASP A 146 17.02 -2.04 -47.72
CA ASP A 146 17.06 -1.11 -46.58
C ASP A 146 18.28 -1.36 -45.66
N ARG A 147 18.83 -2.57 -45.67
CA ARG A 147 20.05 -2.96 -44.96
C ARG A 147 21.31 -2.29 -45.50
N GLU A 148 21.45 -2.13 -46.83
CA GLU A 148 22.59 -1.43 -47.46
C GLU A 148 22.52 0.08 -47.22
N ARG A 149 21.30 0.64 -47.15
CA ARG A 149 21.07 2.07 -46.93
C ARG A 149 21.34 2.48 -45.47
N MET A 150 21.11 1.58 -44.50
CA MET A 150 21.46 1.80 -43.10
C MET A 150 22.97 1.70 -42.83
N MET A 151 23.67 0.73 -43.45
CA MET A 151 25.13 0.61 -43.31
C MET A 151 25.87 1.88 -43.78
N GLN A 152 25.37 2.54 -44.83
CA GLN A 152 25.99 3.75 -45.37
C GLN A 152 25.71 5.02 -44.55
N SER A 153 24.66 5.04 -43.72
CA SER A 153 24.37 6.17 -42.81
C SER A 153 25.13 6.04 -41.48
N GLN A 154 25.33 4.80 -41.00
CA GLN A 154 26.12 4.52 -39.80
C GLN A 154 27.61 4.83 -40.03
N ASN A 155 28.12 4.63 -41.25
CA ASN A 155 29.51 4.92 -41.60
C ASN A 155 29.82 6.42 -41.87
N ARG A 156 28.82 7.30 -41.91
CA ARG A 156 29.02 8.77 -42.01
C ARG A 156 28.99 9.49 -40.66
N ARG A 157 28.44 8.87 -39.62
CA ARG A 157 28.37 9.46 -38.28
C ARG A 157 29.65 9.26 -37.46
N TRP A 158 30.52 8.36 -37.89
CA TRP A 158 31.80 8.03 -37.23
C TRP A 158 33.04 8.71 -37.83
N GLN A 159 32.91 9.59 -38.84
CA GLN A 159 34.05 10.32 -39.41
C GLN A 159 34.19 11.78 -38.96
N GLN A 160 33.36 12.27 -38.03
CA GLN A 160 33.44 13.67 -37.55
C GLN A 160 34.26 13.85 -36.26
N TRP A 161 34.95 12.82 -35.77
CA TRP A 161 35.84 12.91 -34.62
C TRP A 161 37.13 12.12 -34.86
N GLY A 162 37.86 12.48 -35.91
CA GLY A 162 39.28 12.14 -36.06
C GLY A 162 40.17 13.22 -35.42
N PRO A 163 41.26 12.87 -34.73
CA PRO A 163 42.18 13.82 -34.11
C PRO A 163 43.06 14.47 -35.18
N GLY A 164 42.69 15.67 -35.63
CA GLY A 164 43.53 16.47 -36.52
C GLY A 164 42.72 17.44 -37.38
N GLY A 165 42.57 18.68 -36.93
CA GLY A 165 41.90 19.72 -37.71
C GLY A 165 41.92 21.07 -37.01
N GLN A 166 42.95 21.85 -37.28
CA GLN A 166 43.14 23.22 -36.80
C GLN A 166 42.00 24.15 -37.25
N GLY A 167 41.51 24.93 -36.28
CA GLY A 167 41.25 26.37 -36.40
C GLY A 167 40.28 26.87 -37.47
N GLN A 168 39.12 27.37 -37.03
CA GLN A 168 38.78 28.79 -37.24
C GLN A 168 37.56 29.21 -36.42
N ARG A 169 37.83 30.03 -35.40
CA ARG A 169 36.83 30.89 -34.76
C ARG A 169 36.64 32.14 -35.62
N ARG A 170 35.38 32.48 -35.90
CA ARG A 170 34.90 33.81 -36.31
C ARG A 170 33.41 33.82 -35.93
N GLY A 171 32.85 34.64 -35.04
CA GLY A 171 33.22 35.93 -34.49
C GLY A 171 32.23 37.00 -34.98
N GLY A 172 31.28 37.41 -34.13
CA GLY A 172 30.41 38.61 -34.29
C GLY A 172 28.91 38.34 -34.07
N ASN A 173 28.36 38.66 -32.89
CA ASN A 173 27.56 39.87 -32.55
C ASN A 173 26.11 39.81 -33.07
N GLN A 174 25.00 40.09 -32.36
CA GLN A 174 24.73 40.99 -31.23
C GLN A 174 23.26 40.77 -30.76
N PHE A 175 22.93 41.27 -29.56
CA PHE A 175 21.59 41.45 -28.95
C PHE A 175 21.11 40.40 -27.94
N GLY A 176 21.43 40.69 -26.68
CA GLY A 176 20.65 40.27 -25.53
C GLY A 176 19.41 41.14 -25.29
N TRP A 177 18.68 40.73 -24.25
CA TRP A 177 17.50 41.33 -23.61
C TRP A 177 16.13 40.92 -24.17
N ARG A 178 15.61 39.80 -23.63
CA ARG A 178 14.32 39.78 -22.90
C ARG A 178 14.16 38.43 -22.18
N GLN A 179 14.33 38.46 -20.85
CA GLN A 179 13.55 37.62 -19.95
C GLN A 179 12.06 38.01 -20.14
N PRO A 180 11.18 37.01 -20.23
CA PRO A 180 10.03 37.05 -19.33
C PRO A 180 9.72 35.67 -18.77
N GLY A 181 9.74 35.60 -17.43
CA GLY A 181 8.56 35.20 -16.67
C GLY A 181 8.15 33.73 -16.75
N ALA A 182 8.42 33.03 -15.66
CA ALA A 182 7.38 32.40 -14.85
C ALA A 182 6.31 31.62 -15.61
N TRP A 183 6.65 30.41 -16.05
CA TRP A 183 5.71 29.30 -16.11
C TRP A 183 6.44 28.06 -15.61
N GLY A 184 6.33 27.83 -14.30
CA GLY A 184 6.75 26.58 -13.66
C GLY A 184 6.07 25.43 -14.39
N SER A 185 6.87 24.64 -15.09
CA SER A 185 6.39 23.47 -15.79
C SER A 185 5.97 22.45 -14.73
N ALA A 186 4.65 22.27 -14.59
CA ALA A 186 3.97 21.30 -13.74
C ALA A 186 4.30 19.82 -14.07
N ASN A 187 5.47 19.56 -14.66
CA ASN A 187 5.95 18.25 -15.10
C ASN A 187 7.05 17.69 -14.19
N GLU A 188 7.60 18.49 -13.27
CA GLU A 188 8.58 18.05 -12.27
C GLU A 188 7.94 17.32 -11.07
N ARG A 189 6.60 17.36 -10.93
CA ARG A 189 5.85 16.60 -9.91
C ARG A 189 5.48 15.17 -10.33
N ARG A 190 5.95 14.69 -11.48
CA ARG A 190 5.59 13.39 -12.07
C ARG A 190 6.75 12.40 -12.15
N GLN A 191 7.75 12.53 -11.28
CA GLN A 191 8.57 11.38 -10.93
C GLN A 191 7.95 10.77 -9.67
N PRO A 192 7.62 9.47 -9.66
CA PRO A 192 7.33 8.80 -8.40
C PRO A 192 8.60 8.90 -7.59
N HIS A 193 8.62 9.88 -6.68
CA HIS A 193 9.48 9.82 -5.52
C HIS A 193 9.10 8.49 -4.88
N HIS A 194 9.97 7.49 -5.00
CA HIS A 194 9.91 6.35 -4.09
C HIS A 194 10.18 6.99 -2.74
N THR A 195 9.13 7.52 -2.11
CA THR A 195 9.19 8.07 -0.78
C THR A 195 9.81 6.96 0.03
N VAL A 196 11.00 7.24 0.58
CA VAL A 196 11.49 6.47 1.71
C VAL A 196 10.38 6.63 2.72
N ARG A 197 9.55 5.60 2.86
CA ARG A 197 8.43 5.65 3.78
C ARG A 197 9.04 5.53 5.16
N ASP A 198 8.76 6.50 6.00
CA ASP A 198 9.22 6.49 7.38
C ASP A 198 8.66 5.27 8.08
N SER A 199 9.47 4.62 8.91
CA SER A 199 9.03 3.51 9.75
C SER A 199 7.80 3.92 10.58
N SER A 200 6.91 2.97 10.88
CA SER A 200 5.72 3.22 11.72
C SER A 200 6.07 3.78 13.10
N ILE A 201 7.32 3.56 13.53
CA ILE A 201 7.87 4.00 14.79
C ILE A 201 9.28 4.57 14.57
N GLN A 202 9.69 5.44 15.49
CA GLN A 202 11.08 5.90 15.55
C GLN A 202 11.96 4.76 16.04
N ILE A 203 12.84 4.28 15.16
CA ILE A 203 13.87 3.29 15.49
C ILE A 203 14.89 3.98 16.40
N LYS A 204 15.20 3.34 17.54
CA LYS A 204 16.17 3.87 18.51
C LYS A 204 17.53 3.20 18.35
N ASP A 205 18.57 3.90 18.77
CA ASP A 205 19.97 3.43 18.66
C ASP A 205 20.28 2.23 19.57
N ASP A 206 19.49 1.99 20.62
CA ASP A 206 19.62 0.86 21.54
C ASP A 206 19.00 -0.43 21.01
N TRP A 207 18.41 -0.41 19.81
CA TRP A 207 17.74 -1.57 19.23
C TRP A 207 18.71 -2.50 18.53
N VAL A 208 18.70 -3.77 18.92
CA VAL A 208 19.51 -4.83 18.30
C VAL A 208 18.68 -5.57 17.26
N MET A 209 19.10 -5.50 16.00
CA MET A 209 18.51 -6.30 14.92
C MET A 209 18.75 -7.79 15.18
N GLN A 210 17.68 -8.57 15.28
CA GLN A 210 17.74 -10.02 15.50
C GLN A 210 17.76 -10.79 14.19
N GLU A 211 16.77 -10.55 13.34
CA GLU A 211 16.63 -11.22 12.05
C GLU A 211 16.00 -10.29 11.03
N GLU A 212 16.41 -10.42 9.77
CA GLU A 212 15.80 -9.78 8.61
C GLU A 212 15.29 -10.86 7.65
N ILE A 213 14.02 -10.78 7.29
CA ILE A 213 13.37 -11.73 6.39
C ILE A 213 12.68 -10.95 5.27
N ASP A 214 13.14 -11.15 4.04
CA ASP A 214 12.52 -10.55 2.87
C ASP A 214 11.21 -11.26 2.46
N PHE A 215 10.37 -10.55 1.69
CA PHE A 215 9.10 -11.10 1.23
C PHE A 215 9.24 -12.30 0.29
N THR A 216 10.37 -12.44 -0.41
CA THR A 216 10.60 -13.57 -1.33
C THR A 216 10.84 -14.88 -0.58
N ARG A 217 11.46 -14.81 0.60
CA ARG A 217 11.63 -15.91 1.54
C ARG A 217 10.29 -16.27 2.18
N LEU A 218 9.55 -15.29 2.69
CA LEU A 218 8.24 -15.50 3.32
C LEU A 218 7.23 -16.15 2.36
N SER A 219 7.21 -15.73 1.09
CA SER A 219 6.27 -16.26 0.09
C SER A 219 6.45 -17.75 -0.23
N LYS A 220 7.58 -18.36 0.16
CA LYS A 220 7.88 -19.78 -0.07
C LYS A 220 7.59 -20.66 1.14
N LEU A 221 7.24 -20.08 2.28
CA LEU A 221 6.92 -20.81 3.49
C LEU A 221 5.57 -21.53 3.34
N ALA A 222 5.48 -22.74 3.86
CA ALA A 222 4.24 -23.53 3.85
C ALA A 222 4.16 -24.38 5.11
N LEU A 223 2.96 -24.42 5.72
CA LEU A 223 2.65 -25.26 6.87
C LEU A 223 1.32 -26.01 6.59
N PRO A 224 1.36 -27.13 5.84
CA PRO A 224 0.14 -27.81 5.38
C PRO A 224 -0.56 -28.66 6.45
N SER A 225 0.07 -28.90 7.60
CA SER A 225 -0.41 -29.83 8.63
C SER A 225 -1.33 -29.18 9.69
N VAL A 226 -1.76 -27.94 9.48
CA VAL A 226 -2.65 -27.24 10.42
C VAL A 226 -4.04 -27.88 10.38
N LYS A 227 -4.55 -28.28 11.55
CA LYS A 227 -5.89 -28.87 11.71
C LYS A 227 -6.94 -27.78 11.91
N GLU A 228 -8.21 -28.17 11.82
CA GLU A 228 -9.32 -27.32 12.24
C GLU A 228 -9.15 -26.91 13.72
N PRO A 229 -9.33 -25.63 14.06
CA PRO A 229 -9.11 -25.16 15.41
C PRO A 229 -10.23 -25.57 16.37
N VAL A 230 -9.89 -25.64 17.65
CA VAL A 230 -10.83 -25.96 18.73
C VAL A 230 -11.31 -24.67 19.39
N ASP A 231 -12.61 -24.47 19.50
CA ASP A 231 -13.18 -23.35 20.25
C ASP A 231 -12.98 -23.59 21.75
N LEU A 232 -12.28 -22.69 22.44
CA LEU A 232 -12.05 -22.73 23.89
C LEU A 232 -13.14 -21.98 24.64
N VAL A 233 -13.40 -20.74 24.22
CA VAL A 233 -14.35 -19.82 24.85
C VAL A 233 -15.11 -19.07 23.77
N LYS A 234 -16.40 -18.86 23.98
CA LYS A 234 -17.25 -18.01 23.13
C LYS A 234 -17.97 -17.03 24.02
N CYS A 235 -17.87 -15.75 23.70
CA CYS A 235 -18.46 -14.71 24.53
C CYS A 235 -18.96 -13.50 23.74
N GLY A 236 -19.86 -12.73 24.34
CA GLY A 236 -20.52 -11.58 23.71
C GLY A 236 -21.83 -11.92 23.01
N GLU A 237 -22.44 -10.89 22.43
CA GLU A 237 -23.77 -10.97 21.84
C GLU A 237 -23.79 -10.37 20.43
N MET A 238 -24.59 -10.98 19.57
CA MET A 238 -24.69 -10.60 18.17
C MET A 238 -26.13 -10.38 17.74
N GLU A 239 -26.37 -9.35 16.93
CA GLU A 239 -27.64 -9.14 16.25
C GLU A 239 -27.71 -9.96 14.96
N TYR A 240 -28.95 -10.21 14.49
CA TYR A 240 -29.16 -10.88 13.21
C TYR A 240 -28.93 -9.93 12.04
N TYR A 241 -28.36 -10.46 10.96
CA TYR A 241 -28.16 -9.74 9.71
C TYR A 241 -29.50 -9.33 9.07
N ASP A 242 -29.61 -8.06 8.67
CA ASP A 242 -30.76 -7.56 7.95
C ASP A 242 -30.64 -7.88 6.44
N LYS A 243 -31.34 -8.95 6.01
CA LYS A 243 -31.45 -9.37 4.61
C LYS A 243 -32.02 -8.29 3.68
N SER A 244 -32.60 -7.20 4.20
CA SER A 244 -33.05 -6.08 3.37
C SER A 244 -31.89 -5.35 2.68
N TYR A 245 -30.66 -5.44 3.22
CA TYR A 245 -29.46 -4.86 2.60
C TYR A 245 -28.99 -5.62 1.36
N ASP A 246 -29.36 -6.89 1.19
CA ASP A 246 -29.05 -7.67 -0.02
C ASP A 246 -29.74 -7.14 -1.28
N ARG A 247 -30.78 -6.31 -1.10
CA ARG A 247 -31.57 -5.72 -2.20
C ARG A 247 -31.14 -4.29 -2.53
N VAL A 248 -30.08 -3.78 -1.90
CA VAL A 248 -29.54 -2.44 -2.18
C VAL A 248 -28.73 -2.49 -3.47
N THR A 249 -29.06 -1.58 -4.39
CA THR A 249 -28.43 -1.37 -5.70
C THR A 249 -28.06 0.10 -5.86
N THR A 250 -27.26 0.43 -6.89
CA THR A 250 -26.83 1.82 -7.12
C THR A 250 -28.00 2.79 -7.36
N ARG A 251 -29.19 2.28 -7.69
CA ARG A 251 -30.40 3.06 -7.94
C ARG A 251 -31.29 3.24 -6.71
N ASN A 252 -31.19 2.35 -5.73
CA ASN A 252 -31.88 2.41 -4.44
C ASN A 252 -30.85 2.39 -3.31
N GLU A 253 -29.87 3.30 -3.41
CA GLU A 253 -28.84 3.48 -2.39
C GLU A 253 -29.45 3.87 -1.04
N ARG A 254 -28.79 3.46 0.06
CA ARG A 254 -29.19 3.84 1.42
C ARG A 254 -28.15 4.78 2.04
N PRO A 255 -28.55 5.82 2.78
CA PRO A 255 -27.58 6.65 3.48
C PRO A 255 -26.86 5.85 4.57
N LEU A 256 -25.55 6.04 4.69
CA LEU A 256 -24.81 5.55 5.85
C LEU A 256 -25.14 6.46 7.04
N THR A 257 -25.66 5.87 8.10
CA THR A 257 -26.01 6.56 9.35
C THR A 257 -24.95 6.32 10.39
N ARG A 258 -24.68 7.34 11.21
CA ARG A 258 -23.81 7.19 12.37
C ARG A 258 -24.51 6.32 13.41
N VAL A 259 -23.89 5.20 13.77
CA VAL A 259 -24.34 4.32 14.84
C VAL A 259 -23.47 4.61 16.07
N ASN A 260 -24.08 5.10 17.14
CA ASN A 260 -23.36 5.40 18.38
C ASN A 260 -23.28 4.15 19.26
N ARG A 261 -22.45 3.19 18.84
CA ARG A 261 -22.16 1.98 19.61
C ARG A 261 -20.67 1.86 19.88
N VAL A 262 -20.33 1.35 21.06
CA VAL A 262 -18.94 1.14 21.48
C VAL A 262 -18.46 -0.23 20.98
N ILE A 263 -17.35 -0.23 20.24
CA ILE A 263 -16.65 -1.46 19.84
C ILE A 263 -15.25 -1.39 20.44
N HIS A 264 -14.95 -2.35 21.31
CA HIS A 264 -13.67 -2.40 22.00
C HIS A 264 -12.57 -2.92 21.06
N THR A 265 -11.43 -2.23 21.06
CA THR A 265 -10.21 -2.59 20.30
C THR A 265 -9.10 -2.97 21.30
N VAL A 266 -9.39 -4.00 22.12
CA VAL A 266 -8.49 -4.41 23.21
C VAL A 266 -7.33 -5.25 22.67
N SER A 267 -6.11 -4.95 23.11
CA SER A 267 -4.91 -5.74 22.79
C SER A 267 -4.91 -7.09 23.51
N THR A 268 -3.95 -7.95 23.19
CA THR A 268 -3.85 -9.32 23.69
C THR A 268 -3.60 -9.39 25.20
N THR A 269 -2.70 -8.57 25.75
CA THR A 269 -2.36 -8.60 27.18
C THR A 269 -3.39 -7.91 28.08
N ASP A 270 -4.17 -6.99 27.53
CA ASP A 270 -5.27 -6.31 28.23
C ASP A 270 -6.56 -7.15 28.24
N ASP A 271 -6.59 -8.28 27.54
CA ASP A 271 -7.75 -9.16 27.42
C ASP A 271 -7.85 -10.14 28.61
N PRO A 272 -8.90 -10.06 29.44
CA PRO A 272 -9.00 -10.88 30.65
C PRO A 272 -9.20 -12.37 30.34
N ILE A 273 -9.83 -12.72 29.21
CA ILE A 273 -10.00 -14.12 28.82
C ILE A 273 -8.68 -14.70 28.32
N ILE A 274 -7.89 -13.95 27.56
CA ILE A 274 -6.54 -14.39 27.17
C ILE A 274 -5.67 -14.59 28.41
N VAL A 275 -5.70 -13.66 29.36
CA VAL A 275 -4.96 -13.80 30.63
C VAL A 275 -5.43 -15.04 31.41
N ARG A 276 -6.74 -15.31 31.45
CA ARG A 276 -7.32 -16.52 32.07
C ARG A 276 -6.82 -17.79 31.38
N LEU A 277 -6.83 -17.83 30.04
CA LEU A 277 -6.36 -18.98 29.24
C LEU A 277 -4.85 -19.18 29.34
N ALA A 278 -4.07 -18.11 29.49
CA ALA A 278 -2.63 -18.15 29.73
C ALA A 278 -2.31 -18.77 31.09
N LYS A 279 -3.02 -18.38 32.16
CA LYS A 279 -2.89 -18.98 33.50
C LYS A 279 -3.25 -20.47 33.53
N GLN A 280 -4.15 -20.90 32.64
CA GLN A 280 -4.54 -22.31 32.49
C GLN A 280 -3.59 -23.11 31.59
N HIS A 281 -2.54 -22.49 31.04
CA HIS A 281 -1.62 -23.09 30.08
C HIS A 281 -2.33 -23.70 28.85
N ALA A 282 -3.42 -23.06 28.38
CA ALA A 282 -4.19 -23.53 27.23
C ALA A 282 -3.40 -23.49 25.91
N GLY A 283 -2.42 -22.59 25.81
CA GLY A 283 -1.60 -22.35 24.63
C GLY A 283 -0.21 -21.82 24.98
N ARG A 284 0.66 -21.74 23.97
CA ARG A 284 2.00 -21.14 24.09
C ARG A 284 2.13 -19.81 23.36
N VAL A 285 1.23 -19.52 22.44
CA VAL A 285 1.20 -18.23 21.72
C VAL A 285 -0.20 -17.64 21.80
N TYR A 286 -0.29 -16.36 22.12
CA TYR A 286 -1.55 -15.64 22.25
C TYR A 286 -1.53 -14.39 21.38
N CYS A 287 -2.60 -14.16 20.62
CA CYS A 287 -2.80 -12.95 19.84
C CYS A 287 -4.28 -12.70 19.50
N THR A 288 -4.59 -11.53 18.93
CA THR A 288 -5.87 -11.26 18.27
C THR A 288 -5.83 -11.67 16.80
N ASP A 289 -7.01 -11.82 16.19
CA ASP A 289 -7.15 -12.12 14.76
C ASP A 289 -6.56 -11.01 13.86
N ALA A 290 -6.70 -9.74 14.25
CA ALA A 290 -6.14 -8.60 13.54
C ALA A 290 -4.61 -8.68 13.46
N ILE A 291 -3.95 -9.14 14.53
CA ILE A 291 -2.51 -9.37 14.59
C ILE A 291 -2.14 -10.59 13.74
N ALA A 292 -2.79 -11.74 13.95
CA ALA A 292 -2.54 -12.97 13.20
C ALA A 292 -2.69 -12.76 11.69
N ALA A 293 -3.76 -12.09 11.26
CA ALA A 293 -4.02 -11.80 9.87
C ALA A 293 -2.98 -10.87 9.25
N SER A 294 -2.44 -9.92 10.02
CA SER A 294 -1.37 -9.02 9.56
C SER A 294 -0.07 -9.77 9.31
N ILE A 295 0.28 -10.71 10.20
CA ILE A 295 1.45 -11.59 10.02
C ILE A 295 1.24 -12.53 8.83
N MET A 296 0.09 -13.19 8.73
CA MET A 296 -0.22 -14.11 7.63
C MET A 296 -0.22 -13.44 6.26
N CYS A 297 -0.64 -12.17 6.19
CA CYS A 297 -0.76 -11.41 4.94
C CYS A 297 0.39 -10.42 4.70
N CYS A 298 1.46 -10.47 5.50
CA CYS A 298 2.54 -9.45 5.51
C CYS A 298 3.18 -9.20 4.13
N THR A 299 3.24 -10.21 3.26
CA THR A 299 3.80 -10.13 1.91
C THR A 299 3.06 -9.17 0.96
N ARG A 300 1.86 -8.73 1.33
CA ARG A 300 1.06 -7.75 0.58
C ARG A 300 1.12 -6.35 1.15
N SER A 301 1.72 -6.19 2.34
CA SER A 301 1.82 -4.92 3.03
C SER A 301 2.79 -3.99 2.31
N VAL A 302 2.43 -2.71 2.25
CA VAL A 302 3.17 -1.65 1.58
C VAL A 302 3.40 -0.48 2.54
N ASN A 303 2.43 -0.22 3.43
CA ASN A 303 2.59 0.70 4.55
C ASN A 303 3.29 0.00 5.72
N PRO A 304 4.17 0.69 6.45
CA PRO A 304 4.83 0.12 7.61
C PRO A 304 3.84 -0.11 8.76
N TRP A 305 4.05 -1.19 9.50
CA TRP A 305 3.36 -1.53 10.73
C TRP A 305 4.33 -2.28 11.64
N ASP A 306 4.05 -2.29 12.93
CA ASP A 306 4.86 -2.96 13.93
C ASP A 306 3.99 -3.61 15.00
N LEU A 307 4.56 -4.60 15.68
CA LEU A 307 3.94 -5.34 16.76
C LEU A 307 4.94 -5.43 17.93
N VAL A 308 4.41 -5.59 19.14
CA VAL A 308 5.20 -5.89 20.32
C VAL A 308 5.06 -7.38 20.61
N VAL A 309 6.19 -8.08 20.75
CA VAL A 309 6.19 -9.49 21.17
C VAL A 309 6.79 -9.59 22.55
N THR A 310 5.98 -9.98 23.52
CA THR A 310 6.41 -10.19 24.90
C THR A 310 6.56 -11.68 25.14
N ARG A 311 7.78 -12.11 25.47
CA ARG A 311 8.07 -13.48 25.90
C ARG A 311 8.11 -13.56 27.42
N VAL A 312 7.24 -14.35 28.02
CA VAL A 312 7.26 -14.68 29.44
C VAL A 312 7.47 -16.19 29.54
N GLU A 313 8.64 -16.59 30.04
CA GLU A 313 9.07 -17.99 30.05
C GLU A 313 9.00 -18.62 28.65
N ASP A 314 8.07 -19.55 28.47
CA ASP A 314 7.86 -20.34 27.26
C ASP A 314 6.56 -19.98 26.52
N VAL A 315 5.97 -18.83 26.89
CA VAL A 315 4.75 -18.26 26.33
C VAL A 315 5.06 -16.94 25.62
N LEU A 316 4.44 -16.74 24.46
CA LEU A 316 4.54 -15.54 23.63
C LEU A 316 3.19 -14.81 23.58
N PHE A 317 3.22 -13.50 23.83
CA PHE A 317 2.09 -12.60 23.62
C PHE A 317 2.44 -11.64 22.48
N PHE A 318 1.59 -11.56 21.48
CA PHE A 318 1.70 -10.56 20.42
C PHE A 318 0.70 -9.44 20.69
N ASP A 319 1.18 -8.22 20.83
CA ASP A 319 0.40 -7.04 21.14
C ASP A 319 0.54 -5.94 20.07
N THR A 320 -0.46 -5.07 20.02
CA THR A 320 -0.38 -3.79 19.31
C THR A 320 0.13 -2.70 20.27
N ARG A 321 0.64 -1.59 19.74
CA ARG A 321 0.98 -0.43 20.57
C ARG A 321 -0.29 0.36 20.90
N ALA A 322 -0.34 0.92 22.11
CA ALA A 322 -1.47 1.70 22.64
C ALA A 322 -1.85 3.00 21.87
N LYS A 323 -1.28 3.24 20.68
CA LYS A 323 -1.63 4.35 19.78
C LYS A 323 -2.21 3.75 18.50
N GLY A 324 -3.53 3.73 18.41
CA GLY A 324 -4.36 2.98 17.46
C GLY A 324 -4.25 3.35 15.97
N GLU A 325 -3.04 3.46 15.42
CA GLU A 325 -2.83 3.50 13.97
C GLU A 325 -2.96 2.10 13.34
N PHE A 326 -2.69 1.04 14.12
CA PHE A 326 -2.78 -0.36 13.64
C PHE A 326 -4.20 -0.76 13.23
N ASP A 327 -5.20 -0.26 13.96
CA ASP A 327 -6.62 -0.53 13.71
C ASP A 327 -7.21 0.33 12.60
N LEU A 328 -6.44 1.28 12.06
CA LEU A 328 -6.89 2.09 10.94
C LEU A 328 -6.93 1.27 9.65
N VAL A 329 -8.00 1.50 8.88
CA VAL A 329 -8.24 0.80 7.63
C VAL A 329 -7.53 1.54 6.50
N SER A 330 -6.51 0.94 5.90
CA SER A 330 -5.77 1.57 4.79
C SER A 330 -6.65 1.73 3.52
N VAL A 331 -6.35 2.78 2.74
CA VAL A 331 -7.08 3.11 1.51
C VAL A 331 -6.10 3.28 0.35
N CYS A 332 -6.29 2.47 -0.69
CA CYS A 332 -5.45 2.47 -1.90
C CYS A 332 -3.95 2.25 -1.63
N GLU A 333 -3.62 1.49 -0.58
CA GLU A 333 -2.25 1.20 -0.15
C GLU A 333 -1.42 0.51 -1.26
N THR A 334 -2.02 -0.44 -1.97
CA THR A 334 -1.33 -1.25 -3.00
C THR A 334 -1.61 -0.76 -4.42
N ALA A 335 -2.21 0.43 -4.56
CA ALA A 335 -2.42 1.05 -5.85
C ALA A 335 -1.07 1.38 -6.51
N ALA A 336 -1.08 1.48 -7.85
CA ALA A 336 0.11 1.89 -8.59
C ALA A 336 0.57 3.31 -8.22
N GLU A 337 -0.40 4.18 -7.92
CA GLU A 337 -0.19 5.52 -7.40
C GLU A 337 -1.02 5.67 -6.11
N PRO A 338 -0.44 5.38 -4.93
CA PRO A 338 -1.12 5.56 -3.66
C PRO A 338 -1.40 7.05 -3.35
N PRO A 339 -2.36 7.36 -2.47
CA PRO A 339 -2.64 8.73 -2.06
C PRO A 339 -1.41 9.41 -1.47
N ASN A 340 -1.01 10.56 -2.02
CA ASN A 340 0.18 11.33 -1.63
C ASN A 340 -0.14 12.80 -1.32
N GLU A 341 -1.41 13.09 -1.03
CA GLU A 341 -1.88 14.43 -0.72
C GLU A 341 -1.34 14.93 0.63
N GLU A 342 -1.21 16.26 0.75
CA GLU A 342 -0.76 16.93 1.98
C GLU A 342 -1.61 16.53 3.20
N PRO A 343 -1.05 16.42 4.42
CA PRO A 343 -1.78 15.94 5.60
C PRO A 343 -3.11 16.66 5.90
N THR A 344 -3.20 17.94 5.56
CA THR A 344 -4.41 18.76 5.73
C THR A 344 -5.49 18.53 4.67
N HIS A 345 -5.15 17.85 3.56
CA HIS A 345 -6.07 17.55 2.48
C HIS A 345 -7.00 16.40 2.85
N ILE A 346 -8.28 16.47 2.44
CA ILE A 346 -9.29 15.45 2.75
C ILE A 346 -8.95 14.04 2.23
N ASN A 347 -8.10 13.97 1.20
CA ASN A 347 -7.65 12.72 0.59
C ASN A 347 -6.21 12.36 1.00
N SER A 348 -5.68 12.93 2.09
CA SER A 348 -4.43 12.43 2.66
C SER A 348 -4.62 11.01 3.19
N ALA A 349 -3.55 10.19 3.15
CA ALA A 349 -3.63 8.78 3.56
C ALA A 349 -4.20 8.62 4.98
N GLN A 350 -3.80 9.48 5.91
CA GLN A 350 -4.28 9.47 7.29
C GLN A 350 -5.78 9.81 7.39
N ARG A 351 -6.26 10.84 6.69
CA ARG A 351 -7.68 11.20 6.72
C ARG A 351 -8.57 10.16 6.05
N LEU A 352 -8.10 9.58 4.95
CA LEU A 352 -8.78 8.48 4.28
C LEU A 352 -8.86 7.25 5.19
N ALA A 353 -7.81 6.96 5.96
CA ALA A 353 -7.82 5.82 6.88
C ALA A 353 -8.80 6.02 8.04
N LEU A 354 -8.84 7.22 8.64
CA LEU A 354 -9.83 7.58 9.66
C LEU A 354 -11.28 7.48 9.13
N GLU A 355 -11.51 7.99 7.92
CA GLU A 355 -12.81 7.90 7.26
C GLU A 355 -13.19 6.45 6.95
N ALA A 356 -12.27 5.64 6.43
CA ALA A 356 -12.52 4.24 6.12
C ALA A 356 -12.83 3.42 7.37
N THR A 357 -12.12 3.65 8.47
CA THR A 357 -12.43 3.02 9.76
C THR A 357 -13.80 3.45 10.25
N TYR A 358 -14.13 4.75 10.20
CA TYR A 358 -15.46 5.25 10.55
C TYR A 358 -16.56 4.59 9.71
N ILE A 359 -16.38 4.49 8.40
CA ILE A 359 -17.33 3.81 7.50
C ILE A 359 -17.48 2.34 7.89
N ASN A 360 -16.37 1.64 8.13
CA ASN A 360 -16.39 0.22 8.47
C ASN A 360 -17.11 -0.06 9.79
N THR A 361 -16.83 0.72 10.82
CA THR A 361 -17.49 0.62 12.12
C THR A 361 -19.00 0.84 11.99
N ASN A 362 -19.43 1.93 11.34
CA ASN A 362 -20.86 2.23 11.20
C ASN A 362 -21.59 1.20 10.34
N LEU A 363 -21.02 0.79 9.20
CA LEU A 363 -21.67 -0.16 8.30
C LEU A 363 -21.88 -1.51 8.99
N SER A 364 -20.88 -1.99 9.73
CA SER A 364 -20.93 -3.29 10.43
C SER A 364 -22.12 -3.40 11.39
N GLN A 365 -22.53 -2.28 11.98
CA GLN A 365 -23.67 -2.20 12.90
C GLN A 365 -24.98 -1.88 12.18
N GLN A 366 -24.94 -0.98 11.19
CA GLN A 366 -26.14 -0.55 10.45
C GLN A 366 -26.77 -1.67 9.60
N MET A 367 -25.97 -2.65 9.17
CA MET A 367 -26.44 -3.82 8.40
C MET A 367 -27.09 -4.91 9.26
N LEU A 368 -27.21 -4.69 10.56
CA LEU A 368 -27.84 -5.61 11.51
C LEU A 368 -29.22 -5.11 11.92
N LEU A 369 -30.06 -6.03 12.40
CA LEU A 369 -31.38 -5.72 12.94
C LEU A 369 -31.25 -5.11 14.35
N MET A 370 -30.94 -3.81 14.39
CA MET A 370 -30.78 -3.06 15.64
C MET A 370 -32.05 -3.09 16.49
N GLY A 371 -31.90 -3.44 17.78
CA GLY A 371 -33.02 -3.55 18.72
C GLY A 371 -33.91 -4.78 18.50
N GLY A 372 -33.52 -5.70 17.61
CA GLY A 372 -34.17 -6.99 17.42
C GLY A 372 -33.69 -8.05 18.42
N LYS A 373 -34.15 -9.29 18.20
CA LYS A 373 -33.65 -10.45 18.94
C LYS A 373 -32.13 -10.59 18.71
N LYS A 374 -31.37 -10.84 19.78
CA LYS A 374 -29.94 -11.15 19.71
C LYS A 374 -29.68 -12.63 19.85
N TYR A 375 -28.53 -13.07 19.35
CA TYR A 375 -27.92 -14.35 19.64
C TYR A 375 -26.78 -14.13 20.64
N ALA A 376 -26.93 -14.67 21.84
CA ALA A 376 -25.91 -14.60 22.88
C ALA A 376 -25.03 -15.85 22.86
N PHE A 377 -23.73 -15.67 23.03
CA PHE A 377 -22.83 -16.77 23.37
C PHE A 377 -22.94 -17.15 24.85
N PRO A 378 -22.34 -18.29 25.28
CA PRO A 378 -22.42 -18.75 26.66
C PRO A 378 -21.89 -17.78 27.72
N GLU A 379 -20.86 -17.00 27.40
CA GLU A 379 -20.29 -15.97 28.30
C GLU A 379 -20.64 -14.55 27.80
N PRO A 380 -20.83 -13.57 28.71
CA PRO A 380 -21.08 -12.18 28.33
C PRO A 380 -19.83 -11.52 27.74
N ASN A 381 -19.98 -10.31 27.19
CA ASN A 381 -18.85 -9.56 26.64
C ASN A 381 -17.82 -9.24 27.77
N PRO A 382 -16.56 -9.65 27.64
CA PRO A 382 -15.57 -9.56 28.73
C PRO A 382 -14.98 -8.16 28.94
N PHE A 383 -15.44 -7.17 28.16
CA PHE A 383 -14.92 -5.81 28.15
C PHE A 383 -15.94 -4.79 28.67
N VAL A 384 -16.99 -5.26 29.35
CA VAL A 384 -18.01 -4.43 29.99
C VAL A 384 -17.75 -4.49 31.48
N ASP A 385 -17.78 -3.35 32.15
CA ASP A 385 -17.63 -3.29 33.60
C ASP A 385 -18.97 -3.73 34.24
N GLU A 386 -18.93 -4.62 35.23
CA GLU A 386 -20.13 -5.12 35.94
C GLU A 386 -20.95 -3.99 36.60
N ASP A 387 -20.32 -2.83 36.85
CA ASP A 387 -20.96 -1.63 37.38
C ASP A 387 -21.96 -0.98 36.39
N ASP A 388 -21.89 -1.28 35.09
CA ASP A 388 -22.85 -0.80 34.08
C ASP A 388 -24.16 -1.61 34.04
N GLU A 389 -24.20 -2.79 34.67
CA GLU A 389 -25.36 -3.70 34.71
C GLU A 389 -26.16 -3.59 36.03
N ASN A 390 -25.57 -3.12 37.13
CA ASN A 390 -26.23 -3.05 38.45
C ASN A 390 -27.19 -1.86 38.65
N ASP A 391 -27.26 -0.91 37.71
CA ASP A 391 -28.22 0.21 37.75
C ASP A 391 -29.64 -0.20 37.31
N ASP A 392 -29.86 -1.47 36.95
CA ASP A 392 -31.15 -1.95 36.39
C ASP A 392 -32.15 -2.47 37.46
N ASP A 393 -31.82 -2.49 38.77
CA ASP A 393 -32.67 -3.14 39.81
C ASP A 393 -33.21 -2.23 40.95
N ASP A 394 -32.94 -0.92 41.00
CA ASP A 394 -33.20 -0.10 42.22
C ASP A 394 -34.23 1.06 42.08
N ASP A 395 -35.13 1.07 41.09
CA ASP A 395 -36.06 2.20 40.89
C ASP A 395 -37.56 1.85 40.76
N ASP A 396 -38.03 0.75 41.35
CA ASP A 396 -39.47 0.45 41.42
C ASP A 396 -39.91 -0.08 42.81
N GLU A 397 -39.57 0.61 43.91
CA GLU A 397 -40.24 0.39 45.21
C GLU A 397 -40.00 1.55 46.20
N ASP A 398 -40.86 2.60 46.19
CA ASP A 398 -41.49 3.05 47.45
C ASP A 398 -42.72 3.95 47.23
N GLU A 399 -43.79 3.59 47.93
CA GLU A 399 -45.05 4.33 48.05
C GLU A 399 -44.91 5.52 49.02
N GLY A 400 -45.84 6.48 48.95
CA GLY A 400 -46.35 7.13 50.16
C GLY A 400 -46.18 8.64 50.30
N ASP A 401 -47.24 9.35 49.90
CA ASP A 401 -47.87 10.50 50.57
C ASP A 401 -47.01 11.46 51.42
N ARG A 402 -46.87 12.71 50.94
CA ARG A 402 -46.94 13.92 51.79
C ARG A 402 -47.17 15.19 50.98
N SER A 403 -48.29 15.86 51.28
CA SER A 403 -48.57 17.25 50.94
C SER A 403 -47.57 18.22 51.56
N ASP A 404 -46.98 19.13 50.77
CA ASP A 404 -46.94 20.56 51.10
C ASP A 404 -46.49 21.42 49.89
N ALA A 405 -46.94 22.67 49.90
CA ALA A 405 -46.82 23.66 48.84
C ALA A 405 -45.42 24.29 48.69
N GLY A 406 -45.12 24.80 47.49
CA GLY A 406 -44.21 25.97 47.35
C GLY A 406 -43.20 25.95 46.20
N ASP A 407 -43.51 26.71 45.16
CA ASP A 407 -42.61 27.59 44.39
C ASP A 407 -41.59 27.00 43.36
N GLY A 408 -41.95 27.13 42.08
CA GLY A 408 -41.28 28.14 41.25
C GLY A 408 -39.84 27.93 40.73
N ILE A 409 -39.62 26.88 39.93
CA ILE A 409 -38.86 26.90 38.66
C ILE A 409 -37.43 27.52 38.66
N ARG A 410 -36.41 26.66 38.61
CA ARG A 410 -35.29 26.70 37.62
C ARG A 410 -34.54 25.36 37.61
N GLY A 411 -34.88 24.54 36.62
CA GLY A 411 -34.33 23.20 36.43
C GLY A 411 -32.82 23.22 36.16
N GLY A 412 -32.05 22.64 37.09
CA GLY A 412 -30.76 22.05 36.77
C GLY A 412 -31.01 20.82 35.91
N LYS A 413 -30.56 20.84 34.66
CA LYS A 413 -30.55 19.66 33.80
C LYS A 413 -29.62 18.63 34.44
N GLY A 414 -30.21 17.62 35.09
CA GLY A 414 -29.53 16.37 35.42
C GLY A 414 -28.84 15.86 34.17
N LYS A 415 -27.53 15.63 34.28
CA LYS A 415 -26.72 15.05 33.23
C LYS A 415 -27.08 13.56 33.22
N GLN A 416 -28.10 13.17 32.45
CA GLN A 416 -28.39 11.76 32.17
C GLN A 416 -27.09 11.15 31.61
N SER A 417 -26.45 10.26 32.39
CA SER A 417 -25.44 9.35 31.88
C SER A 417 -26.12 8.52 30.81
N LYS A 418 -25.75 8.77 29.55
CA LYS A 418 -26.26 8.00 28.44
C LYS A 418 -25.55 6.64 28.50
N LYS A 419 -26.23 5.59 28.98
CA LYS A 419 -25.72 4.19 28.99
C LYS A 419 -25.06 3.91 27.65
N GLU A 420 -23.80 3.50 27.67
CA GLU A 420 -23.03 3.27 26.44
C GLU A 420 -23.57 2.01 25.76
N GLU A 421 -24.22 2.16 24.60
CA GLU A 421 -24.76 1.02 23.87
C GLU A 421 -23.61 0.24 23.20
N LEU A 422 -23.48 -1.05 23.52
CA LEU A 422 -22.43 -1.90 22.95
C LEU A 422 -22.72 -2.26 21.50
N GLY A 423 -21.65 -2.36 20.72
CA GLY A 423 -21.68 -2.92 19.36
C GLY A 423 -22.04 -4.41 19.38
N SER A 424 -22.78 -4.85 18.36
CA SER A 424 -22.96 -6.28 18.07
C SER A 424 -21.61 -6.88 17.69
N VAL A 425 -21.11 -7.78 18.54
CA VAL A 425 -19.85 -8.50 18.35
C VAL A 425 -19.84 -9.78 19.19
N GLY A 426 -19.44 -10.88 18.58
CA GLY A 426 -19.15 -12.13 19.25
C GLY A 426 -17.65 -12.44 19.17
N TYR A 427 -17.05 -12.77 20.31
CA TYR A 427 -15.66 -13.20 20.40
C TYR A 427 -15.57 -14.72 20.50
N ARG A 428 -14.64 -15.31 19.76
CA ARG A 428 -14.33 -16.74 19.79
C ARG A 428 -12.84 -16.92 20.01
N TYR A 429 -12.47 -17.56 21.12
CA TYR A 429 -11.08 -17.89 21.43
C TYR A 429 -10.80 -19.28 20.90
N ARG A 430 -9.96 -19.37 19.87
CA ARG A 430 -9.75 -20.60 19.11
C ARG A 430 -8.30 -21.06 19.21
N LEU A 431 -8.12 -22.35 19.48
CA LEU A 431 -6.83 -23.02 19.59
C LEU A 431 -6.44 -23.68 18.27
N PHE A 432 -5.29 -23.28 17.72
CA PHE A 432 -4.67 -23.85 16.54
C PHE A 432 -3.42 -24.63 16.95
N ASP A 433 -3.36 -25.90 16.57
CA ASP A 433 -2.14 -26.72 16.67
C ASP A 433 -1.29 -26.50 15.41
N LEU A 434 -0.14 -25.84 15.58
CA LEU A 434 0.78 -25.52 14.49
C LEU A 434 1.89 -26.59 14.32
N GLY A 435 1.85 -27.67 15.11
CA GLY A 435 2.93 -28.64 15.21
C GLY A 435 4.13 -28.11 15.99
N ASN A 436 5.21 -28.90 16.08
CA ASN A 436 6.43 -28.55 16.84
C ASN A 436 6.18 -28.11 18.29
N ASN A 437 5.13 -28.65 18.93
CA ASN A 437 4.69 -28.26 20.27
C ASN A 437 4.32 -26.76 20.39
N ILE A 438 3.86 -26.15 19.30
CA ILE A 438 3.39 -24.76 19.25
C ILE A 438 1.87 -24.76 19.12
N THR A 439 1.22 -24.29 20.18
CA THR A 439 -0.23 -24.09 20.25
C THR A 439 -0.53 -22.59 20.27
N LEU A 440 -1.29 -22.14 19.27
CA LEU A 440 -1.66 -20.74 19.07
C LEU A 440 -3.12 -20.54 19.50
N VAL A 441 -3.36 -19.63 20.42
CA VAL A 441 -4.70 -19.16 20.80
C VAL A 441 -4.94 -17.81 20.14
N VAL A 442 -5.99 -17.73 19.33
CA VAL A 442 -6.40 -16.49 18.65
C VAL A 442 -7.77 -16.06 19.17
N ARG A 443 -7.89 -14.80 19.60
CA ARG A 443 -9.20 -14.16 19.77
C ARG A 443 -9.71 -13.71 18.41
N CYS A 444 -10.81 -14.29 17.95
CA CYS A 444 -11.43 -13.98 16.69
C CYS A 444 -12.78 -13.28 16.88
N GLU A 445 -13.18 -12.47 15.90
CA GLU A 445 -14.40 -11.67 15.97
C GLU A 445 -15.40 -12.03 14.86
N VAL A 446 -16.68 -12.11 15.23
CA VAL A 446 -17.83 -12.21 14.32
C VAL A 446 -18.79 -11.06 14.59
N ASN A 447 -19.37 -10.47 13.53
CA ASN A 447 -20.17 -9.25 13.67
C ASN A 447 -21.65 -9.53 13.89
N GLY A 448 -22.17 -10.63 13.33
CA GLY A 448 -23.59 -10.95 13.37
C GLY A 448 -23.88 -12.42 13.10
N VAL A 449 -25.16 -12.76 13.15
CA VAL A 449 -25.70 -14.09 12.81
C VAL A 449 -26.66 -13.98 11.63
N LEU A 450 -26.59 -14.91 10.68
CA LEU A 450 -27.57 -14.96 9.59
C LEU A 450 -28.91 -15.50 10.11
N PRO A 451 -30.05 -14.91 9.73
CA PRO A 451 -31.34 -15.43 10.16
C PRO A 451 -31.58 -16.81 9.53
N PRO A 452 -32.14 -17.76 10.31
CA PRO A 452 -32.27 -19.15 9.91
C PRO A 452 -33.03 -19.29 8.58
N ALA A 453 -32.60 -20.22 7.74
CA ALA A 453 -33.23 -20.48 6.44
C ALA A 453 -34.57 -21.23 6.55
N SER A 454 -34.79 -21.93 7.66
CA SER A 454 -36.00 -22.69 8.00
C SER A 454 -36.23 -22.68 9.51
N ASP A 455 -37.49 -22.77 9.94
CA ASP A 455 -37.89 -22.84 11.37
C ASP A 455 -37.52 -24.16 12.07
N SER A 456 -36.68 -24.98 11.42
CA SER A 456 -36.15 -26.20 12.01
C SER A 456 -35.13 -25.85 13.09
N GLU A 457 -35.46 -26.14 14.35
CA GLU A 457 -34.68 -25.82 15.56
C GLU A 457 -33.26 -26.45 15.61
N ASN A 458 -32.87 -27.29 14.63
CA ASN A 458 -31.62 -28.04 14.63
C ASN A 458 -30.54 -27.53 13.65
N VAL A 459 -30.72 -26.36 13.03
CA VAL A 459 -29.67 -25.79 12.16
C VAL A 459 -28.70 -24.97 12.99
N PRO A 460 -27.38 -25.25 12.97
CA PRO A 460 -26.41 -24.44 13.70
C PRO A 460 -26.44 -22.99 13.20
N PRO A 461 -26.25 -22.01 14.09
CA PRO A 461 -26.22 -20.61 13.70
C PRO A 461 -25.08 -20.38 12.69
N GLN A 462 -25.39 -19.65 11.63
CA GLN A 462 -24.39 -19.23 10.64
C GLN A 462 -23.86 -17.85 11.01
N PHE A 463 -22.56 -17.71 11.15
CA PHE A 463 -21.91 -16.47 11.55
C PHE A 463 -21.48 -15.64 10.34
N VAL A 464 -21.49 -14.33 10.50
CA VAL A 464 -21.12 -13.40 9.44
C VAL A 464 -20.13 -12.35 9.93
N CYS A 465 -19.09 -12.12 9.12
CA CYS A 465 -18.22 -10.95 9.24
C CYS A 465 -18.69 -9.89 8.22
N ILE A 466 -18.80 -8.63 8.65
CA ILE A 466 -19.25 -7.53 7.80
C ILE A 466 -18.11 -6.51 7.69
N ARG A 467 -17.69 -6.19 6.47
CA ARG A 467 -16.63 -5.20 6.20
C ARG A 467 -17.07 -4.22 5.11
N ALA A 468 -16.53 -3.01 5.15
CA ALA A 468 -16.91 -1.93 4.23
C ALA A 468 -15.76 -1.55 3.29
N LEU A 469 -15.95 -1.75 1.99
CA LEU A 469 -15.14 -1.09 0.98
C LEU A 469 -15.61 0.35 0.79
N ASN A 470 -14.67 1.28 0.65
CA ASN A 470 -14.95 2.71 0.54
C ASN A 470 -14.41 3.33 -0.76
N GLU A 471 -15.29 4.04 -1.49
CA GLU A 471 -14.94 4.90 -2.63
C GLU A 471 -14.93 6.37 -2.19
N PHE A 472 -13.77 7.00 -2.26
CA PHE A 472 -13.61 8.43 -1.95
C PHE A 472 -13.68 9.30 -3.21
N ASP A 473 -12.95 8.93 -4.27
CA ASP A 473 -12.94 9.58 -5.57
C ASP A 473 -12.43 8.61 -6.64
N SER A 474 -13.30 8.19 -7.56
CA SER A 474 -13.00 7.19 -8.60
C SER A 474 -11.93 7.63 -9.60
N ARG A 475 -11.58 8.91 -9.64
CA ARG A 475 -10.53 9.44 -10.54
C ARG A 475 -9.11 9.21 -10.02
N TYR A 476 -8.97 8.84 -8.75
CA TYR A 476 -7.68 8.55 -8.12
C TYR A 476 -7.34 7.06 -8.25
N CYS A 477 -6.06 6.72 -8.10
CA CYS A 477 -5.58 5.34 -7.96
C CYS A 477 -5.98 4.40 -9.12
N GLY A 478 -6.27 4.95 -10.31
CA GLY A 478 -6.80 4.18 -11.44
C GLY A 478 -8.16 3.53 -11.15
N GLY A 479 -8.96 4.16 -10.28
CA GLY A 479 -10.25 3.67 -9.82
C GLY A 479 -11.32 3.58 -10.92
N VAL A 480 -12.39 2.88 -10.57
CA VAL A 480 -13.57 2.67 -11.41
C VAL A 480 -14.73 3.34 -10.71
N ASP A 481 -15.57 4.09 -11.44
CA ASP A 481 -16.76 4.72 -10.85
C ASP A 481 -17.81 3.68 -10.47
N TRP A 482 -18.04 3.53 -9.17
CA TRP A 482 -18.90 2.47 -8.64
C TRP A 482 -20.36 2.62 -9.05
N ARG A 483 -20.88 3.86 -9.08
CA ARG A 483 -22.29 4.12 -9.44
C ARG A 483 -22.64 3.68 -10.85
N SER A 484 -21.69 3.74 -11.78
CA SER A 484 -21.93 3.28 -13.16
C SER A 484 -21.61 1.80 -13.37
N LYS A 485 -20.77 1.19 -12.53
CA LYS A 485 -20.18 -0.13 -12.79
C LYS A 485 -20.59 -1.25 -11.84
N LEU A 486 -21.08 -0.97 -10.63
CA LEU A 486 -21.44 -2.04 -9.70
C LEU A 486 -22.58 -2.93 -10.25
N ASP A 487 -23.62 -2.36 -10.85
CA ASP A 487 -24.76 -3.14 -11.36
C ASP A 487 -24.43 -3.99 -12.60
N THR A 488 -23.44 -3.58 -13.40
CA THR A 488 -23.13 -4.21 -14.71
C THR A 488 -21.80 -4.95 -14.76
N GLN A 489 -20.83 -4.54 -13.94
CA GLN A 489 -19.44 -4.96 -13.98
C GLN A 489 -18.87 -5.09 -12.56
N VAL A 490 -19.63 -5.70 -11.64
CA VAL A 490 -19.19 -5.92 -10.24
C VAL A 490 -17.81 -6.59 -10.16
N GLY A 491 -17.52 -7.55 -11.04
CA GLY A 491 -16.22 -8.22 -11.09
C GLY A 491 -15.07 -7.28 -11.45
N ALA A 492 -15.30 -6.26 -12.27
CA ALA A 492 -14.28 -5.26 -12.60
C ALA A 492 -14.02 -4.31 -11.42
N VAL A 493 -15.08 -3.92 -10.69
CA VAL A 493 -14.96 -3.12 -9.46
C VAL A 493 -14.19 -3.91 -8.40
N LEU A 494 -14.56 -5.16 -8.16
CA LEU A 494 -13.87 -6.02 -7.19
C LEU A 494 -12.40 -6.28 -7.58
N ALA A 495 -12.10 -6.50 -8.86
CA ALA A 495 -10.73 -6.65 -9.33
C ALA A 495 -9.89 -5.38 -9.13
N SER A 496 -10.49 -4.20 -9.34
CA SER A 496 -9.85 -2.92 -9.03
C SER A 496 -9.56 -2.79 -7.54
N GLU A 497 -10.53 -3.15 -6.69
CA GLU A 497 -10.35 -3.11 -5.23
C GLU A 497 -9.32 -4.11 -4.72
N ILE A 498 -9.30 -5.34 -5.25
CA ILE A 498 -8.26 -6.33 -4.92
C ILE A 498 -6.87 -5.81 -5.28
N LYS A 499 -6.74 -5.10 -6.40
CA LYS A 499 -5.46 -4.52 -6.82
C LYS A 499 -5.04 -3.36 -5.92
N ASN A 500 -5.96 -2.45 -5.61
CA ASN A 500 -5.64 -1.21 -4.90
C ASN A 500 -5.60 -1.37 -3.37
N ASN A 501 -6.28 -2.39 -2.83
CA ASN A 501 -6.48 -2.63 -1.40
C ASN A 501 -6.11 -4.07 -1.02
N ALA A 502 -5.05 -4.62 -1.63
CA ALA A 502 -4.72 -6.05 -1.53
C ALA A 502 -4.49 -6.50 -0.07
N PHE A 503 -3.70 -5.75 0.69
CA PHE A 503 -3.40 -6.08 2.10
C PHE A 503 -4.65 -6.02 2.98
N LYS A 504 -5.45 -4.96 2.86
CA LYS A 504 -6.73 -4.79 3.56
C LYS A 504 -7.68 -5.96 3.33
N LEU A 505 -7.93 -6.29 2.07
CA LEU A 505 -8.87 -7.36 1.70
C LEU A 505 -8.39 -8.72 2.19
N THR A 506 -7.10 -9.03 2.05
CA THR A 506 -6.58 -10.32 2.56
C THR A 506 -6.60 -10.43 4.07
N ARG A 507 -6.36 -9.33 4.79
CA ARG A 507 -6.49 -9.32 6.25
C ARG A 507 -7.92 -9.65 6.65
N TRP A 508 -8.91 -8.98 6.06
CA TRP A 508 -10.33 -9.26 6.33
C TRP A 508 -10.73 -10.70 6.02
N THR A 509 -10.32 -11.23 4.86
CA THR A 509 -10.58 -12.64 4.52
C THR A 509 -9.94 -13.58 5.52
N THR A 510 -8.70 -13.30 5.94
CA THR A 510 -7.99 -14.13 6.92
C THR A 510 -8.65 -14.07 8.30
N CYS A 511 -9.06 -12.90 8.79
CA CYS A 511 -9.84 -12.77 10.02
C CYS A 511 -11.14 -13.58 9.96
N SER A 512 -11.88 -13.53 8.85
CA SER A 512 -13.11 -14.32 8.67
C SER A 512 -12.87 -15.82 8.69
N ILE A 513 -11.78 -16.29 8.07
CA ILE A 513 -11.37 -17.70 8.10
C ILE A 513 -10.97 -18.11 9.53
N LEU A 514 -10.14 -17.31 10.20
CA LEU A 514 -9.72 -17.56 11.59
C LEU A 514 -10.92 -17.57 12.54
N ALA A 515 -11.91 -16.70 12.33
CA ALA A 515 -13.14 -16.65 13.12
C ALA A 515 -14.08 -17.83 12.85
N GLY A 516 -13.90 -18.54 11.73
CA GLY A 516 -14.83 -19.59 11.29
C GLY A 516 -16.21 -19.00 10.97
N ALA A 517 -16.23 -17.85 10.31
CA ALA A 517 -17.44 -17.23 9.80
C ALA A 517 -17.88 -17.92 8.50
N ASP A 518 -19.17 -18.20 8.36
CA ASP A 518 -19.73 -18.85 7.18
C ASP A 518 -19.75 -17.90 5.97
N GLN A 519 -19.93 -16.59 6.22
CA GLN A 519 -19.96 -15.57 5.18
C GLN A 519 -19.13 -14.34 5.58
N LEU A 520 -18.38 -13.81 4.61
CA LEU A 520 -17.79 -12.47 4.66
C LEU A 520 -18.61 -11.56 3.74
N LYS A 521 -19.34 -10.64 4.34
CA LYS A 521 -20.21 -9.67 3.68
C LYS A 521 -19.42 -8.38 3.41
N LEU A 522 -19.32 -8.00 2.14
CA LEU A 522 -18.69 -6.74 1.73
C LEU A 522 -19.75 -5.73 1.33
N GLY A 523 -19.80 -4.60 2.03
CA GLY A 523 -20.60 -3.44 1.61
C GLY A 523 -19.78 -2.43 0.83
N PHE A 524 -20.36 -1.90 -0.24
CA PHE A 524 -19.76 -0.86 -1.07
C PHE A 524 -20.32 0.50 -0.66
N VAL A 525 -19.49 1.31 -0.01
CA VAL A 525 -19.85 2.64 0.48
C VAL A 525 -19.11 3.71 -0.32
N SER A 526 -19.82 4.69 -0.87
CA SER A 526 -19.23 5.83 -1.56
C SER A 526 -19.55 7.12 -0.84
N ARG A 527 -18.66 8.11 -0.92
CA ARG A 527 -19.05 9.51 -0.64
C ARG A 527 -20.21 9.93 -1.53
N VAL A 528 -21.09 10.81 -1.03
CA VAL A 528 -22.16 11.42 -1.85
C VAL A 528 -21.56 12.40 -2.86
N ASN A 529 -20.60 13.19 -2.41
CA ASN A 529 -19.82 14.09 -3.25
C ASN A 529 -18.33 13.80 -2.99
N PRO A 530 -17.51 13.54 -4.03
CA PRO A 530 -16.08 13.23 -3.84
C PRO A 530 -15.30 14.29 -3.04
N LYS A 531 -15.78 15.52 -3.01
CA LYS A 531 -15.18 16.66 -2.28
C LYS A 531 -15.66 16.79 -0.82
N ASP A 532 -16.59 15.95 -0.38
CA ASP A 532 -17.21 16.01 0.95
C ASP A 532 -17.12 14.64 1.63
N SER A 533 -16.29 14.55 2.67
CA SER A 533 -16.07 13.32 3.45
C SER A 533 -17.06 13.15 4.60
N SER A 534 -18.10 13.98 4.71
CA SER A 534 -19.06 13.94 5.83
C SER A 534 -20.29 13.07 5.58
N ARG A 535 -20.60 12.78 4.31
CA ARG A 535 -21.80 12.03 3.92
C ARG A 535 -21.48 10.90 2.96
N HIS A 536 -21.99 9.72 3.30
CA HIS A 536 -21.76 8.49 2.56
C HIS A 536 -23.07 7.77 2.28
N VAL A 537 -23.07 6.97 1.21
CA VAL A 537 -24.18 6.14 0.79
C VAL A 537 -23.69 4.73 0.49
N ILE A 538 -24.53 3.76 0.83
CA ILE A 538 -24.34 2.33 0.60
C ILE A 538 -24.93 2.04 -0.79
N LEU A 539 -24.07 1.60 -1.71
CA LEU A 539 -24.42 1.42 -3.12
C LEU A 539 -24.84 -0.01 -3.45
N VAL A 540 -24.07 -1.00 -3.01
CA VAL A 540 -24.35 -2.41 -3.27
C VAL A 540 -23.84 -3.22 -2.09
N HIS A 541 -24.52 -4.33 -1.84
CA HIS A 541 -23.99 -5.40 -1.03
C HIS A 541 -23.72 -6.62 -1.92
N ASN A 542 -22.48 -7.13 -1.92
CA ASN A 542 -22.15 -8.35 -2.67
C ASN A 542 -22.33 -9.56 -1.74
N SER A 543 -23.29 -10.41 -2.09
CA SER A 543 -23.76 -11.56 -1.33
C SER A 543 -22.70 -12.64 -1.15
#